data_AF-K1JWE7-F1
#
_entry.id   AF-K1JWE7-F1
#
_cell.length_a   1.000
_cell.length_b   1.000
_cell.length_c   1.000
_cell.angle_alpha   90.00
_cell.angle_beta   90.00
_cell.angle_gamma   90.00
#
_symmetry.space_group_name_H-M   'P 1'
#
loop_
_entity.id
_entity.type
_entity.pdbx_description
1 polymer ?
#
loop_
_entity_poly.entity_id
_entity_poly.type
_entity_poly.pdbx_seq_one_letter_code
_entity_poly.pdbx_strand_id
1 'polypeptide(L)'
;RVHWMHPFGGLRLSHGHKISDALLNYGYSILEKFCWSALENAGLELYAGLLHVDRPGKPSLVLDFMEEYRAWVVDRNIIKLRARLGKETSLTPDLKTEIINGIDATMSAFITHRGKKVRLENIMQRQAYRLAGAMTDGKRYKSIRFKW
;
A
#
# COMPACT_ATOMS: atom_id res chain seq x y z
N ARG A 1 -0.09 -17.27 8.38
CA ARG A 1 -1.46 -16.92 7.92
C ARG A 1 -1.85 -15.64 8.64
N VAL A 2 -1.54 -14.48 8.04
CA VAL A 2 -1.67 -13.18 8.71
C VAL A 2 -3.13 -12.72 8.58
N HIS A 3 -3.86 -12.83 9.69
CA HIS A 3 -5.25 -12.42 9.80
C HIS A 3 -5.28 -10.91 10.06
N TRP A 4 -5.60 -10.12 9.05
CA TRP A 4 -6.00 -8.73 9.23
C TRP A 4 -7.43 -8.73 9.77
N MET A 5 -7.59 -8.53 11.08
CA MET A 5 -8.89 -8.23 11.70
C MET A 5 -8.95 -6.72 11.91
N HIS A 6 -9.76 -6.03 11.10
CA HIS A 6 -10.29 -4.72 11.47
C HIS A 6 -11.39 -4.92 12.54
N PRO A 7 -11.50 -4.02 13.53
CA PRO A 7 -12.55 -4.07 14.55
C PRO A 7 -13.83 -3.45 13.97
N PHE A 8 -14.57 -4.22 13.20
CA PHE A 8 -16.00 -3.94 12.96
C PHE A 8 -16.81 -5.10 13.50
N GLY A 9 -16.82 -5.22 14.82
CA GLY A 9 -17.69 -6.17 15.52
C GLY A 9 -19.15 -5.72 15.38
N GLY A 10 -19.98 -6.56 14.77
CA GLY A 10 -21.43 -6.58 15.05
C GLY A 10 -22.39 -6.43 13.88
N LEU A 11 -21.97 -6.09 12.66
CA LEU A 11 -22.90 -6.06 11.51
C LEU A 11 -22.74 -7.29 10.62
N ARG A 12 -23.87 -7.93 10.30
CA ARG A 12 -23.97 -8.97 9.27
C ARG A 12 -23.72 -8.31 7.91
N LEU A 13 -22.45 -8.18 7.52
CA LEU A 13 -22.03 -7.50 6.29
C LEU A 13 -22.65 -8.17 5.06
N SER A 14 -23.25 -7.37 4.17
CA SER A 14 -23.82 -7.85 2.90
C SER A 14 -22.73 -8.46 2.01
N HIS A 15 -23.12 -9.34 1.08
CA HIS A 15 -22.18 -9.99 0.14
C HIS A 15 -21.32 -8.98 -0.65
N GLY A 16 -21.86 -7.78 -0.91
CA GLY A 16 -21.14 -6.70 -1.59
C GLY A 16 -20.01 -6.09 -0.75
N HIS A 17 -20.14 -6.02 0.57
CA HIS A 17 -19.04 -5.58 1.46
C HIS A 17 -17.91 -6.61 1.50
N LYS A 18 -18.26 -7.91 1.54
CA LYS A 18 -17.28 -8.99 1.61
C LYS A 18 -16.34 -9.03 0.42
N ILE A 19 -16.83 -8.78 -0.79
CA ILE A 19 -15.96 -8.72 -1.98
C ILE A 19 -15.09 -7.46 -1.98
N SER A 20 -15.61 -6.28 -1.63
CA SER A 20 -14.81 -5.05 -1.54
C SER A 20 -13.65 -5.20 -0.56
N ASP A 21 -13.90 -5.76 0.62
CA ASP A 21 -12.86 -6.02 1.63
C ASP A 21 -11.82 -7.01 1.10
N ALA A 22 -12.24 -8.05 0.38
CA ALA A 22 -11.32 -9.01 -0.23
C ALA A 22 -10.44 -8.38 -1.32
N LEU A 23 -11.01 -7.53 -2.18
CA LEU A 23 -10.28 -6.80 -3.23
C LEU A 23 -9.25 -5.84 -2.61
N LEU A 24 -9.65 -5.07 -1.58
CA LEU A 24 -8.77 -4.16 -0.85
C LEU A 24 -7.63 -4.90 -0.16
N ASN A 25 -7.94 -5.97 0.59
CA ASN A 25 -6.93 -6.76 1.28
C ASN A 25 -5.90 -7.36 0.31
N TYR A 26 -6.36 -7.85 -0.84
CA TYR A 26 -5.47 -8.36 -1.88
C TYR A 26 -4.57 -7.26 -2.46
N GLY A 27 -5.14 -6.09 -2.78
CA GLY A 27 -4.39 -4.93 -3.25
C GLY A 27 -3.35 -4.43 -2.24
N TYR A 28 -3.69 -4.37 -0.95
CA TYR A 28 -2.75 -4.00 0.09
C TYR A 28 -1.62 -5.01 0.25
N SER A 29 -1.88 -6.32 0.12
CA SER A 29 -0.81 -7.33 0.13
C SER A 29 0.19 -7.14 -1.02
N ILE A 30 -0.24 -6.63 -2.17
CA ILE A 30 0.66 -6.31 -3.29
C ILE A 30 1.48 -5.05 -2.97
N LEU A 31 0.81 -3.98 -2.50
CA LEU A 31 1.50 -2.74 -2.11
C LEU A 31 2.53 -2.97 -1.00
N GLU A 32 2.21 -3.83 -0.03
CA GLU A 32 3.12 -4.25 1.03
C GLU A 32 4.44 -4.79 0.47
N LYS A 33 4.43 -5.55 -0.64
CA LYS A 33 5.66 -6.07 -1.28
C LYS A 33 6.51 -4.97 -1.91
N PHE A 34 5.89 -3.97 -2.54
CA PHE A 34 6.62 -2.82 -3.05
C PHE A 34 7.27 -2.01 -1.92
N CYS A 35 6.52 -1.73 -0.85
CA CYS A 35 7.03 -1.03 0.33
C CYS A 35 8.15 -1.80 1.02
N TRP A 36 7.98 -3.12 1.18
CA TRP A 36 9.00 -4.02 1.73
C TRP A 36 10.30 -3.91 0.96
N SER A 37 10.26 -4.12 -0.36
CA SER A 37 11.47 -4.06 -1.19
C SER A 37 12.13 -2.68 -1.13
N ALA A 38 11.34 -1.60 -1.13
CA ALA A 38 11.88 -0.25 -1.06
C ALA A 38 12.65 0.02 0.25
N LEU A 39 12.09 -0.41 1.38
CA LEU A 39 12.70 -0.26 2.71
C LEU A 39 13.91 -1.18 2.89
N GLU A 40 13.82 -2.43 2.41
CA GLU A 40 14.92 -3.39 2.43
C GLU A 40 16.11 -2.87 1.62
N ASN A 41 15.87 -2.35 0.41
CA ASN A 41 16.89 -1.69 -0.42
C ASN A 41 17.49 -0.43 0.22
N ALA A 42 16.78 0.18 1.18
CA ALA A 42 17.27 1.32 1.96
C ALA A 42 18.08 0.91 3.20
N GLY A 43 18.22 -0.40 3.48
CA GLY A 43 18.93 -0.93 4.64
C GLY A 43 18.20 -0.70 5.96
N LEU A 44 16.88 -0.50 5.92
CA LEU A 44 16.06 -0.27 7.11
C LEU A 44 15.62 -1.59 7.76
N GLU A 45 15.61 -1.61 9.08
CA GLU A 45 15.06 -2.73 9.85
C GLU A 45 13.52 -2.72 9.77
N LEU A 46 12.95 -3.72 9.11
CA LEU A 46 11.54 -3.72 8.69
C LEU A 46 10.56 -3.95 9.85
N TYR A 47 11.02 -4.57 10.93
CA TYR A 47 10.20 -4.89 12.10
C TYR A 47 10.23 -3.79 13.17
N ALA A 48 11.15 -2.83 13.07
CA ALA A 48 11.25 -1.69 13.98
C ALA A 48 10.24 -0.59 13.60
N GLY A 49 9.00 -0.71 14.10
CA GLY A 49 7.93 0.26 13.84
C GLY A 49 8.22 1.64 14.41
N LEU A 50 7.78 2.69 13.73
CA LEU A 50 7.87 4.08 14.25
C LEU A 50 6.56 4.52 14.91
N LEU A 51 5.40 4.06 14.41
CA LEU A 51 4.07 4.43 14.90
C LEU A 51 3.25 3.22 15.40
N HIS A 52 3.46 2.04 14.83
CA HIS A 52 2.79 0.83 15.29
C HIS A 52 3.46 0.27 16.55
N VAL A 53 2.66 -0.11 17.55
CA VAL A 53 3.12 -0.86 18.74
C VAL A 53 3.90 -2.09 18.26
N ASP A 54 5.14 -2.25 18.74
CA ASP A 54 5.97 -3.42 18.48
C ASP A 54 5.20 -4.70 18.83
N ARG A 55 4.74 -5.39 17.79
CA ARG A 55 4.14 -6.71 17.88
C ARG A 55 5.14 -7.67 17.25
N PRO A 56 5.71 -8.61 18.01
CA PRO A 56 6.65 -9.58 17.49
C PRO A 56 6.11 -10.25 16.22
N GLY A 57 6.89 -10.23 15.14
CA GLY A 57 6.53 -10.84 13.85
C GLY A 57 5.67 -10.01 12.91
N LYS A 58 5.42 -8.71 13.19
CA LYS A 58 4.81 -7.79 12.22
C LYS A 58 5.83 -6.78 11.67
N PRO A 59 5.92 -6.59 10.34
CA PRO A 59 6.81 -5.60 9.74
C PRO A 59 6.24 -4.19 9.92
N SER A 60 6.26 -3.70 11.15
CA SER A 60 5.59 -2.46 11.56
C SER A 60 6.03 -1.24 10.73
N LEU A 61 7.30 -1.16 10.34
CA LEU A 61 7.81 -0.07 9.50
C LEU A 61 7.26 -0.11 8.08
N VAL A 62 7.07 -1.31 7.52
CA VAL A 62 6.46 -1.50 6.19
C VAL A 62 5.04 -0.98 6.21
N LEU A 63 4.30 -1.24 7.28
CA LEU A 63 2.92 -0.77 7.44
C LEU A 63 2.87 0.76 7.57
N ASP A 64 3.74 1.34 8.39
CA ASP A 64 3.85 2.80 8.55
C ASP A 64 4.15 3.50 7.21
N PHE A 65 5.11 2.96 6.46
CA PHE A 65 5.52 3.50 5.17
C PHE A 65 4.43 3.32 4.10
N MET A 66 3.70 2.21 4.15
CA MET A 66 2.61 1.92 3.21
C MET A 66 1.48 2.94 3.31
N GLU A 67 1.19 3.51 4.49
CA GLU A 67 0.10 4.48 4.69
C GLU A 67 0.16 5.66 3.72
N GLU A 68 1.35 6.10 3.32
CA GLU A 68 1.53 7.18 2.35
C GLU A 68 0.97 6.86 0.95
N TYR A 69 0.86 5.58 0.60
CA TYR A 69 0.56 5.12 -0.76
C TYR A 69 -0.81 4.45 -0.90
N ARG A 70 -1.45 4.02 0.20
CA ARG A 70 -2.70 3.25 0.20
C ARG A 70 -3.78 3.85 -0.69
N ALA A 71 -4.12 5.12 -0.46
CA ALA A 71 -5.20 5.80 -1.18
C ALA A 71 -4.90 5.90 -2.69
N TRP A 72 -3.65 6.25 -3.03
CA TRP A 72 -3.27 6.51 -4.42
C TRP A 72 -3.10 5.23 -5.24
N VAL A 73 -2.48 4.21 -4.65
CA VAL A 73 -2.09 2.98 -5.35
C VAL A 73 -3.17 1.92 -5.27
N VAL A 74 -3.79 1.72 -4.11
CA VAL A 74 -4.76 0.63 -3.91
C VAL A 74 -6.18 1.15 -4.02
N ASP A 75 -6.60 2.08 -3.15
CA ASP A 75 -8.01 2.45 -3.02
C ASP A 75 -8.57 2.96 -4.35
N ARG A 76 -7.83 3.82 -5.05
CA ARG A 76 -8.21 4.31 -6.38
C ARG A 76 -8.42 3.18 -7.40
N ASN A 77 -7.51 2.21 -7.45
CA ASN A 77 -7.62 1.09 -8.40
C ASN A 77 -8.82 0.19 -8.04
N ILE A 78 -9.02 -0.09 -6.75
CA ILE A 78 -10.14 -0.92 -6.29
C ILE A 78 -11.49 -0.22 -6.47
N ILE A 79 -11.58 1.09 -6.21
CA ILE A 79 -12.80 1.88 -6.46
C ILE A 79 -13.14 1.85 -7.96
N LYS A 80 -12.15 2.06 -8.84
CA LYS A 80 -12.34 2.00 -10.29
C LYS A 80 -12.76 0.59 -10.76
N LEU A 81 -12.15 -0.46 -10.21
CA LEU A 81 -12.53 -1.85 -10.48
C LEU A 81 -13.95 -2.14 -9.98
N ARG A 82 -14.30 -1.68 -8.78
CA ARG A 82 -15.61 -1.91 -8.18
C ARG A 82 -16.74 -1.20 -8.93
N ALA A 83 -16.50 -0.01 -9.47
CA ALA A 83 -17.49 0.75 -10.24
C ALA A 83 -17.96 0.04 -11.53
N ARG A 84 -17.16 -0.91 -12.05
CA ARG A 84 -17.48 -1.69 -13.26
C ARG A 84 -17.75 -3.17 -13.00
N LEU A 85 -17.52 -3.64 -11.77
CA LEU A 85 -17.88 -4.98 -11.34
C LEU A 85 -19.40 -5.11 -11.27
N GLY A 86 -19.93 -6.24 -11.73
CA GLY A 86 -21.34 -6.58 -11.64
C GLY A 86 -21.70 -7.22 -10.30
N LYS A 87 -22.33 -8.40 -10.37
CA LYS A 87 -22.85 -9.13 -9.20
C LYS A 87 -21.83 -10.09 -8.59
N GLU A 88 -20.55 -9.97 -8.93
CA GLU A 88 -19.51 -10.84 -8.37
C GLU A 88 -19.49 -10.74 -6.85
N THR A 89 -19.39 -11.90 -6.20
CA THR A 89 -19.41 -12.05 -4.74
C THR A 89 -18.10 -12.57 -4.16
N SER A 90 -17.15 -12.95 -5.02
CA SER A 90 -15.87 -13.56 -4.63
C SER A 90 -14.69 -13.09 -5.47
N LEU A 91 -13.48 -13.15 -4.90
CA LEU A 91 -12.23 -12.82 -5.58
C LEU A 91 -11.80 -13.95 -6.53
N THR A 92 -12.05 -13.79 -7.83
CA THR A 92 -11.65 -14.75 -8.88
C THR A 92 -10.19 -14.55 -9.31
N PRO A 93 -9.55 -15.54 -9.96
CA PRO A 93 -8.21 -15.40 -10.53
C PRO A 93 -8.09 -14.22 -11.51
N ASP A 94 -9.08 -14.00 -12.36
CA ASP A 94 -9.08 -12.89 -13.33
C ASP A 94 -9.07 -11.53 -12.63
N LEU A 95 -9.87 -11.39 -11.56
CA LEU A 95 -9.88 -10.18 -10.74
C LEU A 95 -8.54 -9.97 -10.03
N LYS A 96 -7.86 -11.04 -9.59
CA LYS A 96 -6.51 -10.92 -9.02
C LYS A 96 -5.50 -10.41 -10.03
N THR A 97 -5.50 -10.99 -11.23
CA THR A 97 -4.63 -10.56 -12.34
C THR A 97 -4.89 -9.10 -12.69
N GLU A 98 -6.16 -8.70 -12.74
CA GLU A 98 -6.55 -7.32 -13.00
C GLU A 98 -6.08 -6.34 -11.92
N ILE A 99 -6.18 -6.70 -10.64
CA ILE A 99 -5.64 -5.89 -9.54
C ILE A 99 -4.12 -5.77 -9.65
N ILE A 100 -3.41 -6.88 -9.94
CA ILE A 100 -1.95 -6.88 -10.13
C ILE A 100 -1.58 -5.89 -11.23
N ASN A 101 -2.19 -6.02 -12.40
CA ASN A 101 -1.90 -5.18 -13.55
C ASN A 101 -2.23 -3.70 -13.30
N GLY A 102 -3.34 -3.41 -12.60
CA GLY A 102 -3.72 -2.04 -12.24
C GLY A 102 -2.74 -1.38 -11.27
N ILE A 103 -2.29 -2.12 -10.26
CA ILE A 103 -1.29 -1.64 -9.29
C ILE A 103 0.07 -1.47 -9.98
N ASP A 104 0.51 -2.45 -10.78
CA ASP A 104 1.78 -2.39 -11.52
C ASP A 104 1.84 -1.20 -12.49
N ALA A 105 0.75 -0.98 -13.23
CA ALA A 105 0.62 0.20 -14.09
C ALA A 105 0.69 1.51 -13.29
N THR A 106 0.12 1.53 -12.09
CA THR A 106 0.18 2.71 -11.21
C THR A 106 1.58 2.97 -10.67
N MET A 107 2.30 1.91 -10.29
CA MET A 107 3.68 1.98 -9.80
C MET A 107 4.66 2.40 -10.90
N SER A 108 4.42 1.93 -12.13
CA SER A 108 5.20 2.27 -13.32
C SER A 108 4.85 3.65 -13.91
N ALA A 109 3.75 4.26 -13.48
CA ALA A 109 3.31 5.54 -14.02
C ALA A 109 4.28 6.69 -13.68
N PHE A 110 4.57 7.54 -14.66
CA PHE A 110 5.31 8.77 -14.44
C PHE A 110 4.42 9.83 -13.77
N ILE A 111 4.84 10.30 -12.60
CA ILE A 111 4.20 11.42 -11.92
C ILE A 111 5.20 12.56 -11.74
N THR A 112 4.69 13.79 -11.72
CA THR A 112 5.51 14.97 -11.43
C THR A 112 5.76 15.04 -9.93
N HIS A 113 7.00 14.83 -9.52
CA HIS A 113 7.44 14.95 -8.13
C HIS A 113 8.65 15.89 -8.07
N ARG A 114 8.52 16.98 -7.30
CA ARG A 114 9.58 18.01 -7.16
C ARG A 114 10.08 18.56 -8.50
N GLY A 115 9.15 18.86 -9.41
CA GLY A 115 9.44 19.42 -10.73
C GLY A 115 10.01 18.43 -11.74
N LYS A 116 10.15 17.14 -11.41
CA LYS A 116 10.65 16.11 -12.32
C LYS A 116 9.59 15.04 -12.57
N LYS A 117 9.49 14.56 -13.81
CA LYS A 117 8.71 13.36 -14.14
C LYS A 117 9.51 12.12 -13.76
N VAL A 118 8.98 11.35 -12.82
CA VAL A 118 9.64 10.14 -12.29
C VAL A 118 8.57 9.07 -12.07
N ARG A 119 8.90 7.80 -12.30
CA ARG A 119 8.00 6.69 -12.00
C ARG A 119 7.69 6.63 -10.50
N LEU A 120 6.47 6.24 -10.15
CA LEU A 120 6.04 6.18 -8.74
C LEU A 120 6.90 5.22 -7.91
N GLU A 121 7.26 4.06 -8.45
CA GLU A 121 8.19 3.11 -7.82
C GLU A 121 9.54 3.76 -7.44
N ASN A 122 10.09 4.60 -8.32
CA ASN A 122 11.37 5.27 -8.09
C ASN A 122 11.22 6.37 -7.04
N ILE A 123 10.05 7.00 -6.97
CA ILE A 123 9.74 7.96 -5.91
C ILE A 123 9.59 7.23 -4.58
N MET A 124 8.94 6.07 -4.54
CA MET A 124 8.84 5.22 -3.35
C MET A 124 10.21 4.81 -2.84
N GLN A 125 11.10 4.32 -3.71
CA GLN A 125 12.47 3.98 -3.34
C GLN A 125 13.23 5.19 -2.78
N ARG A 126 13.07 6.38 -3.39
CA ARG A 126 13.67 7.62 -2.86
C ARG A 126 13.09 8.02 -1.51
N GLN A 127 11.80 7.80 -1.27
CA GLN A 127 11.19 8.08 0.03
C GLN A 127 11.74 7.15 1.11
N ALA A 128 11.97 5.86 0.80
CA ALA A 128 12.62 4.93 1.72
C ALA A 128 14.04 5.41 2.11
N TYR A 129 14.87 5.82 1.15
CA TYR A 129 16.19 6.40 1.46
C TYR A 129 16.12 7.68 2.30
N ARG A 130 15.10 8.52 2.07
CA ARG A 130 14.90 9.74 2.85
C ARG A 130 14.43 9.44 4.27
N LEU A 131 13.66 8.37 4.46
CA LEU A 131 13.28 7.88 5.78
C LEU A 131 14.52 7.37 6.52
N ALA A 132 15.37 6.58 5.87
CA ALA A 132 16.64 6.13 6.45
C ALA A 132 17.52 7.31 6.89
N GLY A 133 17.75 8.27 6.00
CA GLY A 133 18.52 9.48 6.35
C GLY A 133 17.87 10.34 7.45
N ALA A 134 16.54 10.32 7.59
CA ALA A 134 15.86 11.00 8.68
C ALA A 134 16.10 10.32 10.04
N MET A 135 16.17 8.99 10.05
CA MET A 135 16.46 8.19 11.25
C MET A 135 17.92 8.35 11.69
N THR A 136 18.87 8.52 10.76
CA THR A 136 20.30 8.69 11.08
C THR A 136 20.70 10.14 11.38
N ASP A 137 20.27 11.08 10.55
CA ASP A 137 20.75 12.47 10.59
C ASP A 137 19.85 13.38 11.45
N GLY A 138 18.77 12.85 12.04
CA GLY A 138 17.76 13.62 12.78
C GLY A 138 16.98 14.62 11.92
N LYS A 139 17.12 14.57 10.58
CA LYS A 139 16.41 15.45 9.65
C LYS A 139 14.92 15.11 9.65
N ARG A 140 14.07 16.12 9.63
CA ARG A 140 12.61 15.92 9.58
C ARG A 140 12.19 15.22 8.28
N TYR A 141 11.62 14.02 8.40
CA TYR A 141 11.01 13.32 7.30
C TYR A 141 9.78 14.09 6.77
N LYS A 142 9.61 14.11 5.45
CA LYS A 142 8.45 14.71 4.77
C LYS A 142 7.84 13.66 3.85
N SER A 143 6.63 13.22 4.21
CA SER A 143 5.84 12.28 3.45
C SER A 143 5.47 12.81 2.07
N ILE A 144 5.21 11.90 1.15
CA ILE A 144 4.68 12.25 -0.16
C ILE A 144 3.24 12.77 -0.01
N ARG A 145 2.90 13.76 -0.84
CA ARG A 145 1.53 14.26 -0.96
C ARG A 145 1.10 14.11 -2.40
N PHE A 146 0.10 13.26 -2.61
CA PHE A 146 -0.55 13.13 -3.90
C PHE A 146 -1.62 14.21 -4.04
N LYS A 147 -1.76 14.76 -5.24
CA LYS A 147 -2.90 15.60 -5.60
C LYS A 147 -3.91 14.69 -6.29
N TRP A 148 -5.06 14.50 -5.64
CA TRP A 148 -6.23 13.83 -6.21
C TRP A 148 -6.87 14.69 -7.28
#